data_AF-A0ABD0ANE6-F1
#
_entry.id   AF-A0ABD0ANE6-F1
#
_cell.length_a   1.000
_cell.length_b   1.000
_cell.length_c   1.000
_cell.angle_alpha   90.00
_cell.angle_beta   90.00
_cell.angle_gamma   90.00
#
_symmetry.space_group_name_H-M   'P 1'
#
loop_
_entity.id
_entity.type
_entity.pdbx_description
1 polymer ?
#
loop_
_entity_poly.entity_id
_entity_poly.type
_entity_poly.pdbx_seq_one_letter_code
_entity_poly.pdbx_strand_id
1 'polypeptide(L)' 'MSHILTLSDRTVIQTLLKVSYSQKQIAEEVGVAPSTINYELKRYPKGYYDADQA' A
#
# COMPACT_ATOMS: atom_id res chain seq x y z
N MET A 1 -8.80 12.19 9.83
CA MET A 1 -8.01 11.17 10.53
C MET A 1 -6.96 10.61 9.58
N SER A 2 -5.69 10.67 9.96
CA SER A 2 -4.62 9.93 9.28
C SER A 2 -4.75 8.44 9.63
N HIS A 3 -5.19 7.63 8.67
CA HIS A 3 -5.16 6.18 8.84
C HIS A 3 -3.68 5.75 8.85
N ILE A 4 -3.22 5.24 9.98
CA ILE A 4 -1.88 4.67 10.10
C ILE A 4 -1.98 3.25 9.54
N LEU A 5 -1.29 2.97 8.44
CA LEU A 5 -1.21 1.62 7.87
C LEU A 5 -0.46 0.72 8.85
N THR A 6 -1.08 -0.40 9.21
CA THR A 6 -0.45 -1.43 10.04
C THR A 6 0.49 -2.28 9.21
N LEU A 7 1.35 -3.08 9.85
CA LEU A 7 2.17 -4.08 9.15
C LEU A 7 1.31 -5.06 8.34
N SER A 8 0.11 -5.41 8.84
CA SER A 8 -0.84 -6.24 8.11
C SER A 8 -1.32 -5.55 6.83
N ASP A 9 -1.66 -4.26 6.89
CA ASP A 9 -2.09 -3.51 5.70
C ASP A 9 -0.98 -3.45 4.66
N ARG A 10 0.26 -3.20 5.11
CA ARG A 10 1.43 -3.10 4.23
C ARG A 10 1.77 -4.42 3.57
N THR A 11 1.65 -5.54 4.28
CA THR A 11 1.85 -6.88 3.70
C THR A 11 0.78 -7.22 2.65
N VAL A 12 -0.47 -6.80 2.87
CA VAL A 12 -1.53 -6.90 1.87
C VAL A 12 -1.20 -6.03 0.64
N ILE A 13 -0.82 -4.77 0.84
CA ILE A 13 -0.39 -3.86 -0.25
C ILE A 13 0.74 -4.48 -1.07
N GLN A 14 1.77 -5.02 -0.40
CA GLN A 14 2.91 -5.65 -1.07
C GLN A 14 2.50 -6.88 -1.89
N THR A 15 1.63 -7.72 -1.33
CA THR A 15 1.13 -8.92 -2.03
C THR A 15 0.32 -8.53 -3.25
N LEU A 16 -0.60 -7.57 -3.11
CA LEU A 16 -1.45 -7.09 -4.19
C LEU A 16 -0.66 -6.36 -5.30
N LEU A 17 0.40 -5.63 -4.94
CA LEU A 17 1.32 -5.05 -5.92
C LEU A 17 2.05 -6.12 -6.73
N LYS A 18 2.49 -7.22 -6.10
CA LYS A 18 3.15 -8.34 -6.80
C LYS A 18 2.23 -9.02 -7.80
N VAL A 19 0.94 -9.11 -7.49
CA VAL A 19 -0.09 -9.62 -8.43
C VAL A 19 -0.62 -8.53 -9.38
N SER A 20 0.05 -7.38 -9.47
CA SER A 20 -0.25 -6.28 -10.40
C SER A 20 -1.64 -5.64 -10.23
N TYR A 21 -2.16 -5.61 -9.01
CA TYR A 21 -3.40 -4.87 -8.72
C TYR A 21 -3.17 -3.37 -8.86
N SER A 22 -4.21 -2.67 -9.31
CA SER A 22 -4.20 -1.20 -9.33
C SER A 22 -4.27 -0.63 -7.91
N GLN A 23 -3.71 0.57 -7.71
CA GLN A 23 -3.77 1.27 -6.42
C GLN A 23 -5.21 1.44 -5.89
N LYS A 24 -6.18 1.57 -6.79
CA LYS A 24 -7.60 1.68 -6.43
C LYS A 24 -8.13 0.38 -5.83
N GLN A 25 -7.84 -0.77 -6.47
CA GLN A 25 -8.25 -2.07 -5.95
C GLN A 25 -7.56 -2.38 -4.61
N ILE A 26 -6.27 -2.03 -4.49
CA ILE A 26 -5.55 -2.17 -3.23
C ILE A 26 -6.20 -1.34 -2.11
N ALA A 27 -6.60 -0.11 -2.43
CA ALA A 27 -7.27 0.76 -1.46
C ALA A 27 -8.63 0.21 -1.02
N GLU A 28 -9.39 -0.37 -1.95
CA GLU A 28 -10.67 -1.04 -1.65
C GLU A 28 -10.47 -2.28 -0.76
N GLU A 29 -9.48 -3.12 -1.04
CA GLU A 29 -9.15 -4.31 -0.24
C GLU A 29 -8.66 -3.96 1.17
N VAL A 30 -7.85 -2.91 1.30
CA VAL A 30 -7.30 -2.46 2.59
C VAL A 30 -8.30 -1.57 3.35
N GLY A 31 -9.37 -1.10 2.70
CA GLY A 31 -10.37 -0.22 3.31
C GLY A 31 -9.89 1.22 3.53
N VAL A 32 -8.97 1.70 2.69
CA VAL A 32 -8.38 3.05 2.77
C VAL A 32 -8.67 3.88 1.52
N ALA A 33 -8.37 5.17 1.57
CA ALA A 33 -8.44 6.01 0.39
C ALA A 33 -7.30 5.69 -0.60
N PRO A 34 -7.52 5.76 -1.93
CA PRO A 34 -6.44 5.61 -2.91
C PRO A 34 -5.29 6.60 -2.74
N SER A 35 -5.56 7.79 -2.17
CA SER A 35 -4.55 8.78 -1.81
C SER A 35 -3.58 8.28 -0.73
N THR A 36 -4.06 7.46 0.22
CA THR A 36 -3.23 6.81 1.24
C THR A 36 -2.23 5.86 0.59
N ILE A 37 -2.70 5.01 -0.33
CA ILE A 37 -1.84 4.09 -1.09
C ILE A 37 -0.82 4.87 -1.94
N ASN A 38 -1.25 5.91 -2.65
CA ASN A 38 -0.34 6.73 -3.46
C ASN A 38 0.76 7.37 -2.59
N TYR A 39 0.39 7.95 -1.44
CA TYR A 39 1.34 8.56 -0.53
C TYR A 39 2.33 7.54 0.05
N GLU A 40 1.84 6.37 0.44
CA GLU A 40 2.65 5.25 0.92
C GLU A 40 3.66 4.81 -0.15
N LEU A 41 3.23 4.57 -1.39
CA LEU A 41 4.12 4.14 -2.47
C LEU A 41 5.13 5.22 -2.87
N LYS A 42 4.76 6.50 -2.79
CA LYS A 42 5.69 7.61 -3.04
C LYS A 42 6.83 7.69 -2.03
N ARG A 43 6.65 7.19 -0.80
CA ARG A 43 7.73 7.11 0.19
C ARG A 43 8.81 6.09 -0.18
N TYR A 44 8.48 5.14 -1.06
CA TYR A 44 9.38 4.05 -1.46
C TYR A 44 9.63 4.03 -2.97
N PRO A 45 10.44 4.99 -3.49
CA PRO A 45 10.69 5.12 -4.92
C PRO A 45 11.61 4.04 -5.52
N LYS A 46 12.14 3.09 -4.73
CA LYS A 46 13.15 2.10 -5.18
C LYS A 46 12.61 1.00 -6.11
N GLY A 47 11.39 1.12 -6.63
CA GLY A 47 10.77 0.13 -7.52
C GLY A 47 10.36 -1.17 -6.84
N TYR A 48 10.66 -1.31 -5.54
CA TYR A 48 10.26 -2.44 -4.71
C TYR A 48 9.64 -1.91 -3.43
N TYR A 49 8.39 -2.28 -3.20
CA TYR A 49 7.68 -1.98 -1.96
C TYR A 49 7.93 -3.13 -0.97
N ASP A 50 8.44 -2.79 0.21
CA ASP A 50 8.76 -3.75 1.27
C ASP A 50 7.96 -3.40 2.52
N ALA A 51 7.05 -4.29 2.92
CA ALA A 51 6.11 -4.04 4.01
C ALA A 51 6.81 -3.88 5.38
N ASP A 52 7.96 -4.53 5.58
CA ASP A 52 8.74 -4.43 6.81
C ASP A 52 9.54 -3.11 6.90
N GLN A 53 9.81 -2.47 5.77
CA GLN A 53 10.49 -1.17 5.69
C GLN A 53 9.53 0.02 5.51
N ALA A 54 8.25 -0.29 5.24
CA ALA A 54 7.17 0.65 4.97
C ALA A 54 6.67 1.38 6.22
#